data_AF-A0AAQ4DBK6-F1
#
_entry.id   AF-A0AAQ4DBK6-F1
#
_cell.length_a   1.000
_cell.length_b   1.000
_cell.length_c   1.000
_cell.angle_alpha   90.00
_cell.angle_beta   90.00
_cell.angle_gamma   90.00
#
_symmetry.space_group_name_H-M   'P 1'
#
loop_
_entity.id
_entity.type
_entity.pdbx_description
1 polymer ?
#
loop_
_entity_poly.entity_id
_entity_poly.type
_entity_poly.pdbx_seq_one_letter_code
_entity_poly.pdbx_strand_id
1 'polypeptide(L)'
;MVTRGRMPYFAKFHKTPQVAYEERQRSNALNVSKTSEPWHPRSFRVSYSDYESCIIFRVLDFERMNEYACMVLVSDPPKSTSMPEKCRHVYRHACNGSGIAEQIYEENCSKSALIENWR
;
A
#
# COMPACT_ATOMS: atom_id res chain seq x y z
N MET A 1 -20.93 -9.40 -2.35
CA MET A 1 -20.59 -10.67 -1.69
C MET A 1 -19.13 -10.60 -1.27
N VAL A 2 -18.86 -10.69 0.03
CA VAL A 2 -17.52 -10.76 0.61
C VAL A 2 -17.00 -12.18 0.36
N THR A 3 -15.83 -12.31 -0.27
CA THR A 3 -15.15 -13.61 -0.35
C THR A 3 -14.02 -13.59 0.67
N ARG A 4 -14.06 -14.51 1.64
CA ARG A 4 -12.97 -14.68 2.63
C ARG A 4 -11.64 -14.77 1.88
N GLY A 5 -10.67 -13.93 2.25
CA GLY A 5 -9.33 -13.92 1.66
C GLY A 5 -9.16 -13.10 0.38
N ARG A 6 -10.17 -12.31 -0.06
CA ARG A 6 -10.03 -11.41 -1.21
C ARG A 6 -10.59 -10.03 -0.91
N MET A 7 -9.77 -9.01 -1.21
CA MET A 7 -10.15 -7.62 -1.03
C MET A 7 -9.88 -6.84 -2.32
N PRO A 8 -10.86 -6.75 -3.24
CA PRO A 8 -10.71 -5.96 -4.45
C PRO A 8 -10.68 -4.47 -4.11
N TYR A 9 -9.64 -3.79 -4.57
CA TYR A 9 -9.50 -2.34 -4.49
C TYR A 9 -9.75 -1.72 -5.86
N PHE A 10 -10.69 -0.78 -5.92
CA PHE A 10 -10.82 0.11 -7.07
C PHE A 10 -10.17 1.42 -6.70
N ALA A 11 -9.04 1.72 -7.33
CA ALA A 11 -8.21 2.84 -6.91
C ALA A 11 -7.62 3.60 -8.09
N LYS A 12 -7.39 4.90 -7.89
CA LYS A 12 -6.75 5.77 -8.87
C LYS A 12 -5.59 6.53 -8.23
N PHE A 13 -4.42 6.41 -8.84
CA PHE A 13 -3.27 7.22 -8.48
C PHE A 13 -3.50 8.68 -8.84
N HIS A 14 -3.07 9.60 -7.98
CA HIS A 14 -3.13 11.04 -8.21
C HIS A 14 -1.96 11.77 -7.54
N LYS A 15 -1.74 13.02 -7.93
CA LYS A 15 -0.80 13.94 -7.29
C LYS A 15 -1.53 14.67 -6.15
N THR A 16 -0.93 14.72 -4.96
CA THR A 16 -1.44 15.57 -3.87
C THR A 16 -1.17 17.05 -4.18
N PRO A 17 -1.96 17.99 -3.62
CA PRO A 17 -1.66 19.41 -3.73
C PRO A 17 -0.22 19.75 -3.33
N GLN A 18 0.34 20.75 -3.98
CA GLN A 18 1.69 21.21 -3.75
C GLN A 18 1.80 21.86 -2.36
N VAL A 19 2.74 21.38 -1.54
CA VAL A 19 3.03 21.91 -0.19
C VAL A 19 4.38 22.66 -0.12
N ALA A 20 5.19 22.62 -1.19
CA ALA A 20 6.46 23.34 -1.32
C ALA A 20 6.83 23.55 -2.81
N TYR A 21 7.86 24.35 -3.10
CA TYR A 21 8.17 25.03 -4.38
C TYR A 21 8.25 24.20 -5.68
N GLU A 22 8.22 22.86 -5.65
CA GLU A 22 8.26 22.04 -6.86
C GLU A 22 7.01 21.18 -7.02
N GLU A 23 6.42 21.22 -8.23
CA GLU A 23 5.36 20.30 -8.60
C GLU A 23 5.92 18.87 -8.68
N ARG A 24 5.23 17.92 -8.05
CA ARG A 24 5.64 16.51 -8.08
C ARG A 24 5.54 15.97 -9.51
N GLN A 25 6.62 15.38 -10.02
CA GLN A 25 6.64 14.78 -11.36
C GLN A 25 5.79 13.50 -11.46
N ARG A 26 5.56 12.80 -10.33
CA ARG A 26 4.85 11.51 -10.29
C ARG A 26 3.71 11.54 -9.27
N SER A 27 2.65 10.77 -9.54
CA SER A 27 1.56 10.52 -8.59
C SER A 27 2.11 9.96 -7.29
N ASN A 28 1.62 10.49 -6.17
CA ASN A 28 2.15 10.22 -4.84
C ASN A 28 1.03 9.95 -3.82
N ALA A 29 -0.19 9.72 -4.29
CA ALA A 29 -1.31 9.28 -3.49
C ALA A 29 -2.20 8.34 -4.28
N LEU A 30 -2.93 7.51 -3.54
CA LEU A 30 -3.87 6.55 -4.06
C LEU A 30 -5.20 6.82 -3.37
N ASN A 31 -6.23 7.14 -4.16
CA ASN A 31 -7.58 7.25 -3.66
C ASN A 31 -8.34 5.98 -4.03
N VAL A 32 -8.86 5.28 -3.03
CA VAL A 32 -9.65 4.05 -3.22
C VAL A 32 -11.13 4.42 -3.20
N SER A 33 -11.81 4.28 -4.34
CA SER A 33 -13.23 4.61 -4.48
C SER A 33 -14.15 3.53 -3.90
N LYS A 34 -13.70 2.27 -3.90
CA LYS A 34 -14.48 1.13 -3.42
C LYS A 34 -13.58 0.04 -2.85
N THR A 35 -13.90 -0.35 -1.61
CA THR A 35 -13.40 -1.54 -0.93
C THR A 35 -14.56 -2.50 -0.72
N SER A 36 -14.29 -3.81 -0.65
CA SER A 36 -15.30 -4.80 -0.27
C SER A 36 -15.75 -4.65 1.19
N GLU A 37 -14.93 -4.02 2.01
CA GLU A 37 -15.14 -3.87 3.45
C GLU A 37 -15.24 -2.38 3.83
N PRO A 38 -16.37 -1.93 4.42
CA PRO A 38 -16.59 -0.51 4.72
C PRO A 38 -15.57 0.09 5.69
N TRP A 39 -15.04 -0.72 6.61
CA TRP A 39 -14.06 -0.31 7.62
C TRP A 39 -12.64 -0.16 7.05
N HIS A 40 -12.40 -0.62 5.83
CA HIS A 40 -11.07 -0.62 5.26
C HIS A 40 -10.66 0.80 4.83
N PRO A 41 -9.44 1.26 5.18
CA PRO A 41 -8.96 2.58 4.77
C PRO A 41 -8.94 2.73 3.24
N ARG A 42 -9.14 3.97 2.81
CA ARG A 42 -9.32 4.39 1.41
C ARG A 42 -8.38 5.53 1.00
N SER A 43 -7.79 6.22 1.96
CA SER A 43 -6.91 7.36 1.75
C SER A 43 -5.48 6.99 2.03
N PHE A 44 -4.67 6.89 0.97
CA PHE A 44 -3.27 6.49 1.06
C PHE A 44 -2.37 7.53 0.41
N ARG A 45 -1.25 7.84 1.06
CA ARG A 45 -0.19 8.69 0.51
C ARG A 45 1.10 7.90 0.40
N VAL A 46 1.78 8.02 -0.72
CA VAL A 46 3.10 7.40 -0.93
C VAL A 46 4.11 8.09 -0.03
N SER A 47 4.65 7.34 0.92
CA SER A 47 5.81 7.70 1.73
C SER A 47 7.10 7.39 0.99
N TYR A 48 7.13 6.26 0.28
CA TYR A 48 8.27 5.81 -0.52
C TYR A 48 7.81 4.87 -1.64
N SER A 49 8.49 4.91 -2.77
CA SER A 49 8.37 3.91 -3.82
C SER A 49 9.71 3.80 -4.53
N ASP A 50 10.18 2.57 -4.76
CA ASP A 50 11.31 2.32 -5.65
C ASP A 50 10.89 2.27 -7.12
N TYR A 51 9.58 2.34 -7.39
CA TYR A 51 8.95 2.22 -8.71
C TYR A 51 9.23 0.91 -9.45
N GLU A 52 9.72 -0.11 -8.75
CA GLU A 52 10.04 -1.42 -9.32
C GLU A 52 9.40 -2.55 -8.52
N SER A 53 9.66 -2.59 -7.22
CA SER A 53 9.41 -3.76 -6.37
C SER A 53 8.74 -3.45 -5.05
N CYS A 54 8.67 -2.20 -4.63
CA CYS A 54 8.11 -1.82 -3.34
C CYS A 54 7.49 -0.42 -3.31
N ILE A 55 6.34 -0.33 -2.67
CA ILE A 55 5.68 0.93 -2.34
C ILE A 55 5.25 0.92 -0.87
N ILE A 56 5.51 2.03 -0.18
CA ILE A 56 5.10 2.28 1.19
C ILE A 56 4.05 3.38 1.17
N PHE A 57 2.84 3.03 1.60
CA PHE A 57 1.76 3.97 1.83
C PHE A 57 1.66 4.32 3.30
N ARG A 58 1.49 5.61 3.61
CA ARG A 58 0.88 6.08 4.85
C ARG A 58 -0.63 6.04 4.69
N VAL A 59 -1.32 5.50 5.68
CA VAL A 59 -2.77 5.39 5.74
C VAL A 59 -3.32 6.59 6.52
N LEU A 60 -4.12 7.42 5.85
CA LEU A 60 -4.57 8.71 6.38
C LEU A 60 -5.95 8.65 7.04
N ASP A 61 -6.77 7.67 6.70
CA ASP A 61 -8.16 7.55 7.19
C ASP A 61 -8.34 6.36 8.13
N PHE A 62 -7.31 6.06 8.92
CA PHE A 62 -7.35 5.04 9.95
C PHE A 62 -7.34 5.67 11.34
N GLU A 63 -8.49 6.22 11.72
CA GLU A 63 -8.70 7.00 12.95
C GLU A 63 -8.22 6.26 14.21
N ARG A 64 -8.41 4.94 14.28
CA ARG A 64 -8.00 4.11 15.43
C ARG A 64 -6.49 4.13 15.71
N MET A 65 -5.66 4.51 14.74
CA MET A 65 -4.20 4.57 14.88
C MET A 65 -3.67 6.00 14.74
N ASN A 66 -4.52 7.03 14.88
CA ASN A 66 -4.14 8.44 14.69
C ASN A 66 -3.37 8.69 13.38
N GLU A 67 -3.74 8.02 12.29
CA GLU A 67 -3.08 8.18 10.97
C GLU A 67 -1.58 7.78 10.94
N TYR A 68 -1.15 6.93 11.88
CA TYR A 68 0.22 6.38 11.93
C TYR A 68 0.36 5.00 11.29
N ALA A 69 -0.70 4.46 10.70
CA ALA A 69 -0.63 3.17 10.02
C ALA A 69 0.08 3.30 8.66
N CYS A 70 0.85 2.26 8.31
CA CYS A 70 1.43 2.11 6.99
C CYS A 70 1.02 0.79 6.36
N MET A 71 0.93 0.79 5.03
CA MET A 71 0.76 -0.39 4.20
C MET A 71 1.95 -0.49 3.26
N VAL A 72 2.53 -1.69 3.15
CA VAL A 72 3.60 -1.96 2.19
C VAL A 72 3.07 -2.93 1.15
N LEU A 73 3.20 -2.57 -0.13
CA LEU A 73 2.95 -3.49 -1.23
C LEU A 73 4.27 -3.81 -1.93
N VAL A 74 4.42 -5.06 -2.34
CA VAL A 74 5.55 -5.55 -3.13
C VAL A 74 5.08 -5.98 -4.51
N SER A 75 6.01 -6.12 -5.46
CA SER A 75 5.68 -6.62 -6.81
C SER A 75 5.08 -8.03 -6.77
N ASP A 76 4.25 -8.37 -7.76
CA ASP A 76 3.83 -9.74 -8.07
C ASP A 76 4.40 -10.15 -9.45
N PRO A 77 5.23 -11.20 -9.54
CA PRO A 77 5.73 -12.00 -8.42
C PRO A 77 6.70 -11.20 -7.54
N PRO A 78 6.76 -11.50 -6.24
CA PRO A 78 7.75 -10.88 -5.37
C PRO A 78 9.14 -11.47 -5.68
N LYS A 79 10.16 -10.62 -5.66
CA LYS A 79 11.56 -11.09 -5.81
C LYS A 79 12.02 -11.96 -4.64
N SER A 80 11.40 -11.80 -3.47
CA SER A 80 11.65 -12.51 -2.23
C SER A 80 10.39 -12.49 -1.37
N THR A 81 10.24 -13.48 -0.49
CA THR A 81 9.20 -13.50 0.56
C THR A 81 9.39 -12.44 1.63
N SER A 82 10.56 -11.78 1.64
CA SER A 82 10.87 -10.68 2.52
C SER A 82 10.80 -9.33 1.78
N MET A 83 10.48 -8.28 2.53
CA MET A 83 10.51 -6.91 2.02
C MET A 83 11.93 -6.55 1.52
N PRO A 84 12.07 -5.98 0.31
CA PRO A 84 13.38 -5.56 -0.22
C PRO A 84 14.14 -4.65 0.75
N GLU A 85 15.45 -4.81 0.86
CA GLU A 85 16.26 -4.18 1.91
C GLU A 85 16.11 -2.65 1.97
N LYS A 86 16.16 -1.98 0.81
CA LYS A 86 15.95 -0.53 0.71
C LYS A 86 14.59 -0.12 1.26
N CYS A 87 13.54 -0.86 0.89
CA CYS A 87 12.19 -0.61 1.35
C CYS A 87 12.06 -0.85 2.85
N ARG A 88 12.66 -1.93 3.36
CA ARG A 88 12.71 -2.25 4.79
C ARG A 88 13.40 -1.16 5.61
N HIS A 89 14.50 -0.60 5.10
CA HIS A 89 15.19 0.50 5.76
C HIS A 89 14.28 1.73 5.86
N VAL A 90 13.66 2.16 4.77
CA VAL A 90 12.74 3.30 4.77
C VAL A 90 11.51 3.04 5.64
N TYR A 91 10.93 1.85 5.58
CA TYR A 91 9.81 1.43 6.42
C TYR A 91 10.13 1.57 7.92
N ARG A 92 11.33 1.15 8.34
CA ARG A 92 11.74 1.25 9.75
C ARG A 92 11.74 2.69 10.26
N HIS A 93 12.19 3.63 9.43
CA HIS A 93 12.25 5.04 9.79
C HIS A 93 10.90 5.75 9.66
N ALA A 94 10.12 5.42 8.63
CA ALA A 94 8.89 6.15 8.32
C ALA A 94 7.64 5.61 9.03
N CYS A 95 7.62 4.32 9.39
CA CYS A 95 6.39 3.60 9.76
C CYS A 95 6.54 2.76 11.03
N ASN A 96 7.73 2.21 11.29
CA ASN A 96 7.93 1.27 12.41
C ASN A 96 8.25 1.97 13.76
N GLY A 97 7.72 3.17 13.99
CA GLY A 97 7.94 3.88 15.26
C GLY A 97 7.32 3.15 16.48
N SER A 98 6.25 2.37 16.25
CA SER A 98 5.58 1.55 17.25
C SER A 98 6.16 0.13 17.39
N GLY A 99 7.00 -0.32 16.46
CA GLY A 99 7.57 -1.67 16.45
C GLY A 99 6.60 -2.79 16.04
N ILE A 100 5.34 -2.48 15.71
CA ILE A 100 4.32 -3.48 15.35
C ILE A 100 4.22 -3.57 13.83
N ALA A 101 4.49 -4.76 13.28
CA ALA A 101 4.38 -5.07 11.87
C ALA A 101 3.76 -6.47 11.70
N GLU A 102 2.85 -6.61 10.74
CA GLU A 102 2.25 -7.89 10.36
C GLU A 102 2.56 -8.17 8.88
N GLN A 103 3.09 -9.36 8.60
CA GLN A 103 3.31 -9.83 7.24
C GLN A 103 2.05 -10.54 6.75
N ILE A 104 1.44 -9.98 5.70
CA ILE A 104 0.20 -10.53 5.12
C ILE A 104 0.49 -11.45 3.93
N TYR A 105 1.57 -11.18 3.20
CA TYR A 105 1.94 -11.96 2.01
C TYR A 105 2.95 -13.06 2.37
N GLU A 106 2.64 -14.30 1.99
CA GLU A 106 3.45 -15.50 2.26
C GLU A 106 3.57 -16.39 1.01
N GLU A 107 4.49 -17.36 1.01
CA GLU A 107 4.71 -18.29 -0.13
C GLU A 107 3.47 -19.10 -0.52
N ASN A 108 2.59 -19.37 0.45
CA ASN A 108 1.35 -20.10 0.25
C ASN A 108 0.22 -19.24 -0.37
N CYS A 109 0.44 -17.94 -0.57
CA CYS A 109 -0.54 -17.04 -1.16
C CYS A 109 -0.78 -17.38 -2.63
N SER A 110 -2.03 -17.70 -2.97
CA SER A 110 -2.42 -17.96 -4.35
C SER A 110 -2.75 -16.67 -5.09
N LYS A 111 -2.43 -16.59 -6.38
CA LYS A 111 -2.85 -15.45 -7.22
C LYS A 111 -4.36 -15.32 -7.24
N SER A 112 -4.86 -14.09 -7.23
CA SER A 112 -6.28 -13.83 -7.33
C SER A 112 -6.75 -14.11 -8.76
N ALA A 113 -7.79 -14.95 -8.91
CA ALA A 113 -8.47 -15.21 -10.19
C ALA A 113 -9.05 -13.93 -10.86
N LEU A 114 -9.13 -12.82 -10.12
CA LEU A 114 -9.50 -11.52 -10.69
C LEU A 114 -8.40 -10.93 -11.58
N ILE A 115 -7.12 -11.22 -11.34
CA ILE A 115 -6.02 -10.70 -12.16
C ILE A 115 -5.95 -11.42 -13.52
N GLU A 116 -6.34 -12.69 -13.57
CA GLU A 116 -6.32 -13.49 -14.81
C GLU A 116 -7.35 -13.02 -15.85
N ASN A 117 -8.44 -12.41 -15.40
CA ASN A 117 -9.55 -11.97 -16.24
C ASN A 117 -9.45 -10.50 -16.72
N TRP A 118 -8.37 -9.79 -16.39
CA TRP A 118 -8.14 -8.38 -16.76
C TRP A 118 -7.04 -8.23 -17.83
N ARG A 119 -7.07 -9.09 -18.86
CA ARG A 119 -6.24 -8.94 -20.07
C ARG A 119 -7.00 -8.25 -21.19
#